data_AF-A0A962DBN6-F1
#
_entry.id   AF-A0A962DBN6-F1
#
_cell.length_a   1.000
_cell.length_b   1.000
_cell.length_c   1.000
_cell.angle_alpha   90.00
_cell.angle_beta   90.00
_cell.angle_gamma   90.00
#
_symmetry.space_group_name_H-M   'P 1'
#
loop_
_entity.id
_entity.type
_entity.pdbx_description
1 polymer ?
#
loop_
_entity_poly.entity_id
_entity_poly.type
_entity_poly.pdbx_seq_one_letter_code
_entity_poly.pdbx_strand_id
1 'polypeptide(L)'
;MRDMTEELEELEEFDYDEDGEISVLFYILGDIPIKVTCEDSFPFRAERGDTASRSLVLDNSMIRLINNADDVRKVSEAVFRDYCLSKGIKPS
;
A
#
# COMPACT_ATOMS: atom_id res chain seq x y z
N MET A 1 56.44 8.56 -28.39
CA MET A 1 55.11 8.01 -28.76
C MET A 1 54.21 8.26 -27.58
N ARG A 2 53.11 9.00 -27.78
CA ARG A 2 52.08 9.21 -26.76
C ARG A 2 51.14 8.01 -26.88
N ASP A 3 51.12 7.16 -25.87
CA ASP A 3 50.15 6.08 -25.79
C ASP A 3 48.91 6.58 -25.06
N MET A 4 47.81 6.48 -25.80
CA MET A 4 46.44 6.74 -25.42
C MET A 4 45.98 5.73 -24.37
N THR A 5 45.52 6.20 -23.23
CA THR A 5 44.41 5.62 -22.46
C THR A 5 43.97 6.69 -21.45
N GLU A 6 43.39 7.76 -22.00
CA GLU A 6 42.35 8.51 -21.29
C GLU A 6 41.06 7.67 -21.29
N GLU A 7 40.16 8.01 -20.37
CA GLU A 7 38.80 7.47 -20.22
C GLU A 7 38.71 6.17 -19.40
N LEU A 8 39.20 6.23 -18.16
CA LEU A 8 38.48 5.55 -17.08
C LEU A 8 37.21 6.36 -16.82
N GLU A 9 36.14 5.84 -17.39
CA GLU A 9 34.74 6.22 -17.27
C GLU A 9 34.40 6.86 -15.91
N GLU A 10 33.81 8.05 -15.97
CA GLU A 10 33.02 8.63 -14.89
C GLU A 10 31.91 7.62 -14.54
N LEU A 11 32.12 6.85 -13.49
CA LEU A 11 31.03 6.16 -12.82
C LEU A 11 30.18 7.23 -12.16
N GLU A 12 29.08 7.61 -12.82
CA GLU A 12 27.98 8.32 -12.18
C GLU A 12 27.59 7.51 -10.92
N GLU A 13 27.92 8.02 -9.74
CA GLU A 13 27.30 7.58 -8.49
C GLU A 13 25.81 7.88 -8.63
N PHE A 14 25.03 6.87 -9.01
CA PHE A 14 23.58 6.91 -8.88
C PHE A 14 23.27 6.96 -7.38
N ASP A 15 22.80 8.11 -6.90
CA ASP A 15 22.05 8.21 -5.65
C ASP A 15 20.80 7.33 -5.80
N TYR A 16 20.90 6.06 -5.40
CA TYR A 16 19.71 5.28 -5.10
C TYR A 16 19.19 5.82 -3.77
N ASP A 17 18.22 6.73 -3.82
CA ASP A 17 17.29 6.89 -2.71
C ASP A 17 16.55 5.54 -2.52
N GLU A 18 17.14 4.60 -1.76
CA GLU A 18 16.57 3.29 -1.40
C GLU A 18 15.45 3.41 -0.34
N ASP A 19 14.75 4.54 -0.29
CA ASP A 19 13.52 4.65 0.51
C ASP A 19 12.35 4.25 -0.40
N GLY A 20 12.02 2.95 -0.40
CA GLY A 20 10.93 2.39 -1.21
C GLY A 20 9.64 3.22 -1.16
N GLU A 21 8.96 3.35 -2.29
CA GLU A 21 7.78 4.23 -2.38
C GLU A 21 6.62 3.62 -1.57
N ILE A 22 6.28 4.25 -0.45
CA ILE A 22 5.13 3.85 0.36
C ILE A 22 3.84 4.41 -0.22
N SER A 23 2.91 3.51 -0.58
CA SER A 23 1.56 3.87 -1.04
C SER A 23 0.47 3.21 -0.21
N VAL A 24 -0.70 3.86 -0.13
CA VAL A 24 -1.87 3.35 0.62
C VAL A 24 -3.04 3.18 -0.33
N LEU A 25 -3.62 1.98 -0.32
CA LEU A 25 -4.76 1.59 -1.13
C LEU A 25 -5.95 1.26 -0.24
N PHE A 26 -7.14 1.67 -0.68
CA PHE A 26 -8.38 1.47 0.08
C PHE A 26 -9.34 0.58 -0.70
N TYR A 27 -9.94 -0.38 0.00
CA TYR A 27 -10.86 -1.37 -0.55
C TYR A 27 -12.10 -1.52 0.33
N ILE A 28 -13.18 -2.00 -0.29
CA ILE A 28 -14.37 -2.50 0.40
C ILE A 28 -14.59 -3.93 -0.10
N LEU A 29 -14.52 -4.91 0.81
CA LEU A 29 -14.81 -6.32 0.55
C LEU A 29 -16.16 -6.67 1.17
N GLY A 30 -17.20 -6.80 0.33
CA GLY A 30 -18.58 -6.89 0.81
C GLY A 30 -18.94 -5.70 1.71
N ASP A 31 -19.00 -5.93 3.03
CA ASP A 31 -19.31 -4.91 4.04
C ASP A 31 -18.12 -4.47 4.90
N ILE A 32 -16.90 -4.92 4.54
CA ILE A 32 -15.67 -4.75 5.32
C ILE A 32 -14.75 -3.74 4.63
N PRO A 33 -14.48 -2.56 5.24
CA PRO A 33 -13.47 -1.65 4.73
C PRO A 33 -12.07 -2.22 5.01
N ILE A 34 -11.16 -2.13 4.04
CA ILE A 34 -9.78 -2.61 4.16
C ILE A 34 -8.81 -1.52 3.68
N LYS A 35 -7.81 -1.23 4.51
CA LYS A 35 -6.67 -0.35 4.20
C LYS A 35 -5.44 -1.21 3.97
N VAL A 36 -4.78 -1.06 2.84
CA VAL A 36 -3.57 -1.78 2.49
C VAL A 36 -2.43 -0.79 2.31
N THR A 37 -1.31 -1.04 2.97
CA THR A 37 -0.06 -0.30 2.77
C THR A 37 0.87 -1.15 1.91
N CYS A 38 1.42 -0.52 0.88
CA CYS A 38 2.36 -1.11 -0.06
C CYS A 38 3.69 -0.37 0.00
N GLU A 39 4.77 -1.10 -0.23
CA GLU A 39 6.13 -0.61 -0.43
C GLU A 39 6.56 -1.11 -1.81
N ASP A 40 6.98 -0.20 -2.69
CA ASP A 40 7.33 -0.52 -4.08
C ASP A 40 6.23 -1.31 -4.81
N SER A 41 4.98 -0.92 -4.59
CA SER A 41 3.77 -1.59 -5.10
C SER A 41 3.50 -3.00 -4.52
N PHE A 42 4.31 -3.50 -3.60
CA PHE A 42 4.08 -4.77 -2.90
C PHE A 42 3.32 -4.55 -1.58
N PRO A 43 2.13 -5.15 -1.40
CA PRO A 43 1.39 -5.02 -0.16
C PRO A 43 2.09 -5.78 0.98
N PHE A 44 2.47 -5.07 2.05
CA PHE A 44 3.13 -5.66 3.22
C PHE A 44 2.30 -5.57 4.50
N ARG A 45 1.28 -4.70 4.51
CA ARG A 45 0.37 -4.52 5.66
C ARG A 45 -1.05 -4.32 5.20
N ALA A 46 -1.99 -4.99 5.87
CA ALA A 46 -3.42 -4.73 5.69
C ALA A 46 -4.14 -4.60 7.03
N GLU A 47 -5.07 -3.66 7.11
CA GLU A 47 -5.94 -3.44 8.24
C GLU A 47 -7.39 -3.53 7.77
N ARG A 48 -8.22 -4.31 8.47
CA ARG A 48 -9.66 -4.41 8.17
C ARG A 48 -10.48 -3.68 9.22
N GLY A 49 -11.63 -3.19 8.81
CA GLY A 49 -12.64 -2.69 9.72
C GLY A 49 -13.18 -3.81 10.60
N ASP A 50 -13.18 -3.56 11.91
CA ASP A 50 -13.86 -4.40 12.88
C ASP A 50 -14.90 -3.58 13.63
N THR A 51 -16.17 -3.95 13.46
CA THR A 51 -17.30 -3.26 14.07
C THR A 51 -17.40 -3.51 15.58
N ALA A 52 -16.83 -4.62 16.07
CA ALA A 52 -16.79 -4.95 17.49
C ALA A 52 -15.84 -4.02 18.24
N SER A 53 -14.60 -3.86 17.77
CA SER A 53 -13.62 -2.91 18.33
C SER A 53 -13.82 -1.47 17.87
N ARG A 54 -14.67 -1.23 16.86
CA ARG A 54 -14.90 0.09 16.25
C ARG A 54 -13.62 0.73 15.70
N SER A 55 -12.67 -0.09 15.27
CA SER A 55 -11.39 0.36 14.75
C SER A 55 -10.93 -0.47 13.55
N LEU A 56 -9.88 0.00 12.88
CA LEU A 56 -9.12 -0.81 11.95
C LEU A 56 -8.19 -1.74 12.75
N VAL A 57 -8.24 -3.03 12.44
CA VAL A 57 -7.42 -4.06 13.09
C VAL A 57 -6.49 -4.70 12.06
N LEU A 58 -5.24 -4.92 12.44
CA LEU A 58 -4.24 -5.56 11.58
C LEU A 58 -4.70 -6.97 11.19
N ASP A 59 -4.82 -7.22 9.90
CA ASP A 59 -5.22 -8.52 9.36
C ASP A 59 -4.60 -8.73 7.96
N ASN A 60 -3.36 -9.23 7.95
CA ASN A 60 -2.63 -9.48 6.70
C ASN A 60 -3.23 -10.61 5.85
N SER A 61 -4.18 -11.40 6.37
CA SER A 61 -4.89 -12.38 5.55
C SER A 61 -5.72 -11.70 4.45
N MET A 62 -6.09 -10.43 4.65
CA MET A 62 -6.83 -9.61 3.68
C MET A 62 -6.05 -9.38 2.38
N ILE A 63 -4.72 -9.34 2.42
CA ILE A 63 -3.87 -9.15 1.22
C ILE A 63 -4.16 -10.24 0.18
N ARG A 64 -4.34 -11.49 0.63
CA ARG A 64 -4.67 -12.61 -0.27
C ARG A 64 -6.11 -12.55 -0.77
N LEU A 65 -7.04 -12.07 0.05
CA LEU A 65 -8.46 -12.00 -0.31
C LEU A 65 -8.74 -10.91 -1.35
N ILE A 66 -8.10 -9.75 -1.25
CA ILE A 66 -8.27 -8.64 -2.20
C ILE A 66 -7.91 -9.06 -3.63
N ASN A 67 -6.97 -9.99 -3.81
CA ASN A 67 -6.59 -10.45 -5.15
C ASN A 67 -7.52 -11.54 -5.72
N ASN A 68 -8.36 -12.19 -4.90
CA ASN A 68 -9.13 -13.37 -5.29
C ASN A 68 -10.65 -13.23 -5.13
N ALA A 69 -11.13 -12.17 -4.50
CA ALA A 69 -12.55 -11.99 -4.21
C ALA A 69 -13.26 -11.20 -5.34
N ASP A 70 -14.38 -11.73 -5.82
CA ASP A 70 -15.23 -11.06 -6.82
C ASP A 70 -15.92 -9.80 -6.27
N ASP A 71 -16.10 -9.71 -4.95
CA ASP A 71 -16.83 -8.61 -4.28
C ASP A 71 -15.90 -7.59 -3.62
N VAL A 72 -14.69 -7.45 -4.16
CA VAL A 72 -13.73 -6.42 -3.73
C VAL A 72 -13.81 -5.21 -4.64
N ARG A 73 -13.95 -4.04 -4.03
CA ARG A 73 -13.97 -2.76 -4.76
C ARG A 73 -12.87 -1.85 -4.24
N LYS A 74 -11.95 -1.46 -5.13
CA LYS A 74 -11.00 -0.38 -4.84
C LYS A 74 -11.75 0.94 -4.82
N VAL A 75 -11.54 1.75 -3.79
CA VAL A 75 -12.23 3.03 -3.59
C VAL A 75 -11.23 4.15 -3.29
N SER A 76 -11.69 5.40 -3.36
CA SER A 76 -10.88 6.54 -2.90
C SER A 76 -10.85 6.58 -1.37
N GLU A 77 -9.87 7.29 -0.82
CA GLU A 77 -9.76 7.52 0.62
C GLU A 77 -11.01 8.17 1.21
N ALA A 78 -11.61 9.15 0.51
CA ALA A 78 -12.82 9.83 0.96
C ALA A 78 -13.98 8.84 1.11
N VAL A 79 -14.22 8.01 0.10
CA VAL A 79 -15.27 6.98 0.13
C VAL A 79 -15.00 5.96 1.24
N PHE A 80 -13.74 5.56 1.42
CA PHE A 80 -13.34 4.66 2.51
C PHE A 80 -13.64 5.26 3.89
N ARG A 81 -13.27 6.53 4.12
CA ARG A 81 -13.51 7.23 5.39
C ARG A 81 -14.99 7.33 5.69
N ASP A 82 -15.79 7.77 4.72
CA ASP A 82 -17.25 7.87 4.86
C ASP A 82 -17.87 6.49 5.16
N TYR A 83 -17.38 5.45 4.50
CA TYR A 83 -17.83 4.09 4.73
C TYR A 83 -17.49 3.59 6.15
N CYS A 84 -16.25 3.82 6.61
CA CYS A 84 -15.85 3.50 7.99
C CYS A 84 -16.76 4.19 9.01
N LEU A 85 -17.01 5.48 8.83
CA LEU A 85 -17.90 6.26 9.71
C LEU A 85 -19.33 5.72 9.70
N SER A 86 -19.85 5.32 8.53
CA SER A 86 -21.18 4.70 8.42
C SER A 86 -21.31 3.37 9.19
N LYS A 87 -20.18 2.68 9.40
CA LYS A 87 -20.09 1.44 10.19
C LYS A 87 -19.71 1.66 11.65
N GLY A 88 -19.52 2.92 12.07
CA GLY A 88 -19.06 3.27 13.41
C GLY A 88 -17.59 2.90 13.67
N ILE A 89 -16.79 2.75 12.61
CA ILE A 89 -15.38 2.42 12.66
C ILE A 89 -14.58 3.71 12.54
N LYS A 90 -13.62 3.92 13.44
CA LYS A 90 -12.72 5.07 13.36
C LYS A 90 -11.64 4.82 12.29
N PRO A 91 -11.58 5.61 11.20
CA PRO A 91 -10.52 5.48 10.21
C PRO A 91 -9.16 5.90 10.80
N SER A 92 -8.09 5.21 10.38
CA SER A 92 -6.68 5.48 10.77
C SER A 92 -5.94 6.26 9.69
#